data_AF-A0A0D8YB45-F1
#
_entry.id   AF-A0A0D8YB45-F1
#
_cell.length_a   1.000
_cell.length_b   1.000
_cell.length_c   1.000
_cell.angle_alpha   90.00
_cell.angle_beta   90.00
_cell.angle_gamma   90.00
#
_symmetry.space_group_name_H-M   'P 1'
#
loop_
_entity.id
_entity.type
_entity.pdbx_description
1 polymer ?
#
loop_
_entity_poly.entity_id
_entity_poly.type
_entity_poly.pdbx_seq_one_letter_code
_entity_poly.pdbx_strand_id
1 'polypeptide(L)'
;MDEERFKESIFHTRTTQQKKYPGERLIASKGREPSAVKCFSQDLPLGIATKVRVVNSPYSCEYEKYGFVFHVVPLDQNLGEEYSALQREMNRFCLKSSSLRAFPTVGQYVLFFRANIAYRAVCNSDLTVYLIDTGEVVPTKLSQLWDISDGFALLPGLVIPCSIFGISWVKSSPFVLDNCRNALKQWSDSYVNGLTATVNKYSGLVNVVQLEAMADGVIENFAVSITAKGLCTRQSYTHNRYSRETLLDIRNSEASRRMPYLSSKNYVEEIIIGLQTVSVA
;
A
#
# COMPACT_ATOMS: atom_id res chain seq x y z
N MET A 1 -2.51 -37.02 -58.98
CA MET A 1 -1.43 -36.08 -58.60
C MET A 1 -1.82 -35.55 -57.25
N ASP A 2 -1.46 -36.33 -56.25
CA ASP A 2 -1.74 -36.10 -54.83
C ASP A 2 -0.71 -35.13 -54.23
N GLU A 3 -1.17 -34.51 -53.15
CA GLU A 3 -0.46 -34.19 -51.90
C GLU A 3 0.96 -33.60 -51.89
N GLU A 4 1.07 -32.61 -51.00
CA GLU A 4 2.22 -32.41 -50.11
C GLU A 4 3.58 -31.96 -50.68
N ARG A 5 4.31 -31.26 -49.79
CA ARG A 5 5.67 -30.69 -49.88
C ARG A 5 5.68 -29.29 -50.50
N PHE A 6 5.76 -28.25 -49.69
CA PHE A 6 7.00 -27.98 -48.96
C PHE A 6 6.75 -27.42 -47.54
N LYS A 7 6.55 -28.35 -46.59
CA LYS A 7 7.16 -28.23 -45.27
C LYS A 7 8.54 -28.92 -45.34
N GLU A 8 9.42 -28.53 -44.43
CA GLU A 8 10.73 -29.10 -44.09
C GLU A 8 11.97 -28.37 -44.61
N SER A 9 12.59 -27.63 -43.69
CA SER A 9 14.04 -27.63 -43.47
C SER A 9 14.29 -27.12 -42.04
N ILE A 10 14.28 -28.00 -41.01
CA ILE A 10 15.46 -28.73 -40.47
C ILE A 10 16.19 -27.84 -39.43
N PHE A 11 16.36 -28.13 -38.12
CA PHE A 11 16.61 -29.36 -37.31
C PHE A 11 15.83 -29.26 -35.96
N HIS A 12 15.04 -30.24 -35.51
CA HIS A 12 15.45 -31.42 -34.70
C HIS A 12 16.43 -31.09 -33.56
N THR A 13 16.06 -31.25 -32.29
CA THR A 13 16.11 -32.57 -31.63
C THR A 13 15.05 -32.73 -30.54
N ARG A 14 14.34 -33.86 -30.63
CA ARG A 14 13.38 -34.42 -29.66
C ARG A 14 14.11 -34.95 -28.41
N THR A 15 13.44 -34.93 -27.26
CA THR A 15 13.20 -36.19 -26.53
C THR A 15 11.83 -36.13 -25.84
N THR A 16 10.95 -37.01 -26.29
CA THR A 16 9.60 -37.28 -25.80
C THR A 16 9.65 -38.25 -24.63
N GLN A 17 8.80 -38.08 -23.61
CA GLN A 17 8.18 -39.23 -22.94
C GLN A 17 6.79 -38.88 -22.35
N GLN A 18 5.77 -39.34 -23.09
CA GLN A 18 4.52 -39.99 -22.69
C GLN A 18 3.54 -39.37 -21.66
N LYS A 19 2.31 -39.22 -22.17
CA LYS A 19 1.00 -39.09 -21.51
C LYS A 19 0.80 -40.00 -20.29
N LYS A 20 0.16 -39.47 -19.25
CA LYS A 20 -0.81 -40.16 -18.37
C LYS A 20 -1.74 -39.12 -17.71
N TYR A 21 -3.03 -39.14 -18.05
CA TYR A 21 -4.09 -38.79 -17.09
C TYR A 21 -4.31 -40.04 -16.24
N PRO A 22 -4.27 -39.95 -14.90
CA PRO A 22 -5.52 -39.93 -14.14
C PRO A 22 -5.45 -39.20 -12.79
N GLY A 23 -6.63 -38.79 -12.29
CA GLY A 23 -6.90 -38.74 -10.85
C GLY A 23 -7.06 -37.35 -10.25
N GLU A 24 -8.31 -37.00 -9.95
CA GLU A 24 -8.65 -36.11 -8.83
C GLU A 24 -7.80 -36.46 -7.61
N ARG A 25 -6.90 -35.56 -7.21
CA ARG A 25 -6.37 -35.54 -5.85
C ARG A 25 -6.99 -34.35 -5.15
N LEU A 26 -8.05 -34.63 -4.41
CA LEU A 26 -8.46 -33.84 -3.25
C LEU A 26 -7.21 -33.56 -2.42
N ILE A 27 -6.79 -32.29 -2.39
CA ILE A 27 -5.74 -31.83 -1.49
C ILE A 27 -6.37 -31.79 -0.10
N ALA A 28 -6.25 -32.89 0.63
CA ALA A 28 -6.37 -32.88 2.07
C ALA A 28 -5.13 -32.15 2.62
N SER A 29 -5.31 -30.89 3.03
CA SER A 29 -4.28 -30.14 3.75
C SER A 29 -4.14 -30.69 5.17
N LYS A 30 -3.17 -31.60 5.35
CA LYS A 30 -2.61 -31.89 6.68
C LYS A 30 -1.94 -30.63 7.23
N GLY A 31 -2.17 -30.38 8.51
CA GLY A 31 -1.76 -29.19 9.27
C GLY A 31 -0.38 -28.67 8.91
N ARG A 32 -0.38 -27.56 8.17
CA ARG A 32 0.76 -26.66 8.03
C ARG A 32 0.48 -25.54 9.03
N GLU A 33 1.44 -25.23 9.88
CA GLU A 33 1.40 -23.93 10.57
C GLU A 33 1.16 -22.85 9.50
N PRO A 34 0.21 -21.94 9.71
CA PRO A 34 -0.10 -20.94 8.70
C PRO A 34 1.14 -20.09 8.47
N SER A 35 1.78 -20.25 7.32
CA SER A 35 2.78 -19.30 6.88
C SER A 35 2.08 -17.96 6.81
N ALA A 36 2.52 -16.99 7.63
CA ALA A 36 1.91 -15.68 7.67
C ALA A 36 2.13 -15.00 6.31
N VAL A 37 1.11 -15.05 5.46
CA VAL A 37 1.10 -14.40 4.15
C VAL A 37 1.32 -12.91 4.36
N LYS A 38 2.24 -12.31 3.59
CA LYS A 38 2.54 -10.88 3.64
C LYS A 38 2.38 -10.29 2.26
N CYS A 39 1.58 -9.23 2.14
CA CYS A 39 1.55 -8.43 0.92
C CYS A 39 2.70 -7.42 0.95
N PHE A 40 3.29 -7.16 -0.22
CA PHE A 40 4.33 -6.16 -0.38
C PHE A 40 3.74 -4.74 -0.36
N SER A 41 4.34 -3.83 0.39
CA SER A 41 4.07 -2.38 0.32
C SER A 41 5.02 -1.77 -0.70
N GLN A 42 4.52 -0.82 -1.49
CA GLN A 42 5.34 -0.04 -2.42
C GLN A 42 5.87 1.22 -1.74
N ASP A 43 7.13 1.54 -1.99
CA ASP A 43 7.69 2.84 -1.70
C ASP A 43 7.84 3.64 -2.99
N LEU A 44 7.69 4.95 -2.88
CA LEU A 44 8.19 5.84 -3.91
C LEU A 44 9.73 5.92 -3.81
N PRO A 45 10.45 6.00 -4.94
CA PRO A 45 11.90 6.06 -4.94
C PRO A 45 12.43 7.34 -4.28
N LEU A 46 13.41 7.21 -3.39
CA LEU A 46 13.99 8.33 -2.64
C LEU A 46 14.62 9.36 -3.58
N GLY A 47 14.19 10.63 -3.47
CA GLY A 47 14.73 11.74 -4.23
C GLY A 47 14.38 11.74 -5.73
N ILE A 48 13.58 10.78 -6.20
CA ILE A 48 13.15 10.70 -7.60
C ILE A 48 11.73 11.25 -7.73
N ALA A 49 11.57 12.23 -8.62
CA ALA A 49 10.28 12.79 -8.96
C ALA A 49 9.42 11.73 -9.67
N THR A 50 8.27 11.41 -9.07
CA THR A 50 7.34 10.40 -9.59
C THR A 50 5.99 11.05 -9.88
N LYS A 51 5.40 10.77 -11.04
CA LYS A 51 4.03 11.19 -11.34
C LYS A 51 3.04 10.35 -10.57
N VAL A 52 2.16 11.00 -9.83
CA VAL A 52 1.20 10.36 -8.95
C VAL A 52 -0.17 11.00 -9.05
N ARG A 53 -1.19 10.27 -8.65
CA ARG A 53 -2.52 10.80 -8.34
C ARG A 53 -2.78 10.62 -6.86
N VAL A 54 -3.25 11.67 -6.19
CA VAL A 54 -3.77 11.54 -4.83
C VAL A 54 -5.06 10.72 -4.91
N VAL A 55 -5.11 9.63 -4.16
CA VAL A 55 -6.32 8.83 -3.99
C VAL A 55 -6.78 8.99 -2.55
N ASN A 56 -8.10 8.99 -2.38
CA ASN A 56 -8.83 9.16 -1.12
C ASN A 56 -7.92 9.09 0.12
N SER A 57 -7.67 10.22 0.77
CA SER A 57 -7.01 10.20 2.09
C SER A 57 -8.01 9.52 3.03
N PRO A 58 -7.69 8.35 3.61
CA PRO A 58 -8.62 7.60 4.44
C PRO A 58 -8.73 8.29 5.78
N TYR A 59 -9.95 8.66 6.14
CA TYR A 59 -10.44 9.08 7.46
C TYR A 59 -9.68 10.14 8.29
N SER A 60 -10.47 10.99 8.94
CA SER A 60 -10.08 11.91 10.02
C SER A 60 -9.09 11.24 10.97
N CYS A 61 -7.87 11.76 11.02
CA CYS A 61 -6.85 11.24 11.93
C CYS A 61 -7.24 11.68 13.34
N GLU A 62 -7.66 10.73 14.17
CA GLU A 62 -8.09 10.99 15.55
C GLU A 62 -6.90 11.30 16.46
N TYR A 63 -5.68 11.00 16.02
CA TYR A 63 -4.46 11.16 16.81
C TYR A 63 -3.56 12.28 16.30
N GLU A 64 -3.48 13.33 17.12
CA GLU A 64 -2.60 14.49 16.99
C GLU A 64 -1.13 14.16 16.68
N LYS A 65 -0.67 12.97 17.08
CA LYS A 65 0.75 12.60 17.10
C LYS A 65 1.38 12.30 15.74
N TYR A 66 0.61 11.88 14.73
CA TYR A 66 1.15 11.37 13.46
C TYR A 66 0.92 12.28 12.25
N GLY A 67 0.21 13.39 12.46
CA GLY A 67 -0.03 14.40 11.43
C GLY A 67 -0.94 13.92 10.30
N PHE A 68 -0.95 14.68 9.21
CA PHE A 68 -1.76 14.43 8.02
C PHE A 68 -1.12 13.37 7.11
N VAL A 69 -1.83 12.25 6.92
CA VAL A 69 -1.48 11.18 5.97
C VAL A 69 -2.52 11.12 4.84
N PHE A 70 -2.03 10.95 3.62
CA PHE A 70 -2.84 10.76 2.43
C PHE A 70 -2.26 9.62 1.60
N HIS A 71 -2.96 9.20 0.56
CA HIS A 71 -2.51 8.12 -0.30
C HIS A 71 -2.29 8.62 -1.71
N VAL A 72 -1.36 7.99 -2.40
CA VAL A 72 -1.10 8.23 -3.82
C VAL A 72 -1.04 6.91 -4.58
N VAL A 73 -1.36 6.98 -5.87
CA VAL A 73 -1.11 5.91 -6.84
C VAL A 73 -0.16 6.45 -7.91
N PRO A 74 0.98 5.81 -8.17
CA PRO A 74 1.87 6.23 -9.25
C PRO A 74 1.22 6.01 -10.61
N LEU A 75 1.31 7.00 -11.50
CA LEU A 75 0.64 6.99 -12.80
C LEU A 75 1.40 6.19 -13.86
N ASP A 76 2.72 6.06 -13.71
CA ASP A 76 3.58 5.36 -14.66
C ASP A 76 3.68 3.84 -14.38
N GLN A 77 2.83 3.31 -13.48
CA GLN A 77 2.79 1.88 -13.18
C GLN A 77 2.00 1.10 -14.23
N ASN A 78 2.66 0.16 -14.88
CA ASN A 78 2.04 -0.76 -15.81
C ASN A 78 1.57 -2.05 -15.11
N LEU A 79 0.68 -1.93 -14.11
CA LEU A 79 0.15 -3.07 -13.34
C LEU A 79 -1.34 -3.36 -13.64
N GLY A 80 -1.96 -2.62 -14.57
CA GLY A 80 -3.41 -2.64 -14.78
C GLY A 80 -3.99 -4.00 -15.17
N GLU A 81 -3.32 -4.73 -16.07
CA GLU A 81 -3.77 -6.06 -16.51
C GLU A 81 -3.62 -7.11 -15.41
N GLU A 82 -2.51 -7.08 -14.68
CA GLU A 82 -2.19 -8.01 -13.59
C GLU A 82 -3.16 -7.81 -12.42
N TYR A 83 -3.45 -6.56 -12.07
CA TYR A 83 -4.47 -6.24 -11.06
C TYR A 83 -5.87 -6.63 -11.50
N SER A 84 -6.20 -6.46 -12.77
CA SER A 84 -7.50 -6.90 -13.32
C SER A 84 -7.64 -8.42 -13.26
N ALA A 85 -6.56 -9.16 -13.52
CA ALA A 85 -6.53 -10.61 -13.36
C ALA A 85 -6.68 -11.01 -11.88
N LEU A 86 -5.87 -10.42 -10.99
CA LEU A 86 -5.92 -10.64 -9.55
C LEU A 86 -7.32 -10.39 -8.99
N GLN A 87 -7.95 -9.26 -9.35
CA GLN A 87 -9.29 -8.90 -8.89
C GLN A 87 -10.34 -9.95 -9.28
N ARG A 88 -10.30 -10.44 -10.52
CA ARG A 88 -11.23 -11.48 -11.00
C ARG A 88 -11.03 -12.79 -10.24
N GLU A 89 -9.79 -13.16 -9.95
CA GLU A 89 -9.46 -14.38 -9.23
C GLU A 89 -9.88 -14.31 -7.76
N MET A 90 -9.60 -13.19 -7.08
CA MET A 90 -10.04 -12.97 -5.70
C MET A 90 -11.57 -13.00 -5.59
N ASN A 91 -12.29 -12.32 -6.49
CA ASN A 91 -13.75 -12.34 -6.52
C ASN A 91 -14.28 -13.77 -6.69
N ARG A 92 -13.70 -14.53 -7.64
CA ARG A 92 -14.07 -15.92 -7.89
C ARG A 92 -13.79 -16.80 -6.67
N PHE A 93 -12.67 -16.57 -5.97
CA PHE A 93 -12.30 -17.31 -4.77
C PHE A 93 -13.30 -17.07 -3.62
N CYS A 94 -13.61 -15.81 -3.29
CA CYS A 94 -14.57 -15.48 -2.23
C CYS A 94 -15.98 -16.03 -2.50
N LEU A 95 -16.40 -16.08 -3.77
CA LEU A 95 -17.69 -16.65 -4.16
C LEU A 95 -17.78 -18.19 -4.03
N LYS A 96 -16.64 -18.89 -4.12
CA LYS A 96 -16.58 -20.37 -4.09
C LYS A 96 -16.18 -20.96 -2.75
N SER A 97 -15.60 -20.15 -1.87
CA SER A 97 -15.05 -20.58 -0.59
C SER A 97 -15.83 -19.96 0.58
N SER A 98 -15.78 -20.62 1.73
CA SER A 98 -16.38 -20.10 2.95
C SER A 98 -15.51 -19.00 3.55
N SER A 99 -16.16 -18.02 4.18
CA SER A 99 -15.51 -17.02 5.01
C SER A 99 -14.83 -17.65 6.24
N LEU A 100 -14.00 -16.84 6.92
CA LEU A 100 -13.32 -17.21 8.14
C LEU A 100 -14.29 -17.65 9.24
N ARG A 101 -13.85 -18.62 10.04
CA ARG A 101 -14.60 -19.12 11.20
C ARG A 101 -14.26 -18.41 12.51
N ALA A 102 -13.15 -17.69 12.55
CA ALA A 102 -12.68 -16.93 13.70
C ALA A 102 -12.07 -15.61 13.23
N PHE A 103 -12.08 -14.60 14.11
CA PHE A 103 -11.46 -13.34 13.78
C PHE A 103 -9.95 -13.50 13.62
N PRO A 104 -9.37 -12.94 12.54
CA PRO A 104 -7.92 -12.90 12.35
C PRO A 104 -7.26 -12.00 13.41
N THR A 105 -5.96 -12.18 13.60
CA THR A 105 -5.17 -11.35 14.53
C THR A 105 -4.77 -10.02 13.90
N VAL A 106 -4.53 -8.99 14.71
CA VAL A 106 -4.00 -7.72 14.22
C VAL A 106 -2.67 -7.94 13.49
N GLY A 107 -2.53 -7.32 12.31
CA GLY A 107 -1.40 -7.49 11.40
C GLY A 107 -1.52 -8.66 10.43
N GLN A 108 -2.54 -9.51 10.59
CA GLN A 108 -2.80 -10.60 9.64
C GLN A 108 -3.42 -10.05 8.35
N TYR A 109 -2.92 -10.52 7.21
CA TYR A 109 -3.53 -10.24 5.91
C TYR A 109 -4.72 -11.15 5.66
N VAL A 110 -5.76 -10.59 5.05
CA VAL A 110 -7.03 -11.25 4.72
C VAL A 110 -7.57 -10.71 3.41
N LEU A 111 -8.56 -11.40 2.84
CA LEU A 111 -9.44 -10.82 1.84
C LEU A 111 -10.71 -10.30 2.53
N PHE A 112 -11.05 -9.05 2.25
CA PHE A 112 -12.31 -8.44 2.64
C PHE A 112 -13.29 -8.44 1.46
N PHE A 113 -14.49 -8.99 1.61
CA PHE A 113 -15.46 -9.12 0.52
C PHE A 113 -16.73 -8.31 0.83
N ARG A 114 -17.07 -7.37 -0.05
CA ARG A 114 -18.32 -6.61 0.01
C ARG A 114 -18.84 -6.34 -1.39
N ALA A 115 -20.17 -6.37 -1.56
CA ALA A 115 -20.83 -6.04 -2.82
C ALA A 115 -20.23 -6.76 -4.05
N ASN A 116 -19.90 -8.06 -3.90
CA ASN A 116 -19.27 -8.91 -4.92
C ASN A 116 -17.85 -8.48 -5.35
N ILE A 117 -17.16 -7.68 -4.54
CA ILE A 117 -15.79 -7.23 -4.77
C ILE A 117 -14.92 -7.64 -3.58
N ALA A 118 -13.84 -8.35 -3.86
CA ALA A 118 -12.81 -8.74 -2.92
C ALA A 118 -11.69 -7.69 -2.88
N TYR A 119 -11.24 -7.35 -1.69
CA TYR A 119 -10.16 -6.40 -1.45
C TYR A 119 -9.10 -7.10 -0.64
N ARG A 120 -7.82 -6.87 -0.95
CA ARG A 120 -6.75 -7.28 -0.05
C ARG A 120 -6.73 -6.34 1.12
N ALA A 121 -6.61 -6.90 2.31
CA ALA A 121 -6.67 -6.12 3.52
C ALA A 121 -5.69 -6.66 4.57
N VAL A 122 -5.39 -5.81 5.54
CA VAL A 122 -4.65 -6.18 6.75
C VAL A 122 -5.49 -5.74 7.95
N CYS A 123 -5.60 -6.62 8.94
CA CYS A 123 -6.30 -6.31 10.18
C CYS A 123 -5.53 -5.23 10.93
N ASN A 124 -6.05 -4.02 10.97
CA ASN A 124 -5.39 -2.89 11.61
C ASN A 124 -5.86 -2.66 13.05
N SER A 125 -6.98 -3.25 13.45
CA SER A 125 -7.37 -3.41 14.85
C SER A 125 -8.25 -4.65 15.03
N ASP A 126 -8.75 -4.88 16.24
CA ASP A 126 -9.76 -5.92 16.50
C ASP A 126 -11.11 -5.63 15.82
N LEU A 127 -11.33 -4.38 15.38
CA LEU A 127 -12.61 -3.90 14.84
C LEU A 127 -12.52 -3.41 13.40
N THR A 128 -11.32 -3.29 12.83
CA THR A 128 -11.10 -2.66 11.52
C THR A 128 -10.07 -3.41 10.68
N VAL A 129 -10.22 -3.29 9.36
CA VAL A 129 -9.19 -3.68 8.38
C VAL A 129 -8.85 -2.49 7.49
N TYR A 130 -7.57 -2.40 7.10
CA TYR A 130 -7.07 -1.45 6.10
C TYR A 130 -6.96 -2.13 4.73
N LEU A 131 -7.64 -1.58 3.74
CA LEU A 131 -7.65 -2.06 2.37
C LEU A 131 -6.41 -1.55 1.63
N ILE A 132 -5.41 -2.41 1.43
CA ILE A 132 -4.08 -2.02 0.94
C ILE A 132 -4.04 -1.53 -0.51
N ASP A 133 -5.15 -1.73 -1.25
CA ASP A 133 -5.28 -1.35 -2.65
C ASP A 133 -6.13 -0.08 -2.85
N THR A 134 -6.79 0.42 -1.80
CA THR A 134 -7.62 1.63 -1.87
C THR A 134 -7.30 2.65 -0.78
N GLY A 135 -6.59 2.23 0.27
CA GLY A 135 -6.26 3.02 1.44
C GLY A 135 -7.39 3.08 2.46
N GLU A 136 -8.59 2.57 2.17
CA GLU A 136 -9.75 2.69 3.04
C GLU A 136 -9.59 1.85 4.32
N VAL A 137 -10.05 2.38 5.46
CA VAL A 137 -10.23 1.60 6.69
C VAL A 137 -11.70 1.32 6.86
N VAL A 138 -12.04 0.04 7.05
CA VAL A 138 -13.43 -0.43 7.14
C VAL A 138 -13.65 -1.26 8.38
N PRO A 139 -14.85 -1.19 9.01
CA PRO A 139 -15.20 -2.06 10.11
C PRO A 139 -15.18 -3.54 9.69
N THR A 140 -14.62 -4.40 10.55
CA THR A 140 -14.59 -5.85 10.32
C THR A 140 -15.95 -6.47 10.61
N LYS A 141 -16.39 -7.34 9.71
CA LYS A 141 -17.44 -8.32 9.97
C LYS A 141 -16.90 -9.68 9.57
N LEU A 142 -16.94 -10.67 10.47
CA LEU A 142 -16.35 -11.98 10.22
C LEU A 142 -16.86 -12.65 8.93
N SER A 143 -18.16 -12.47 8.63
CA SER A 143 -18.78 -12.96 7.39
C SER A 143 -18.26 -12.29 6.10
N GLN A 144 -17.48 -11.22 6.24
CA GLN A 144 -16.85 -10.48 5.15
C GLN A 144 -15.35 -10.77 5.02
N LEU A 145 -14.80 -11.72 5.79
CA LEU A 145 -13.36 -12.01 5.80
C LEU A 145 -13.07 -13.42 5.28
N TRP A 146 -12.03 -13.55 4.45
CA TRP A 146 -11.50 -14.82 3.94
C TRP A 146 -10.00 -14.87 4.18
N ASP A 147 -9.46 -16.10 4.31
CA ASP A 147 -8.01 -16.30 4.25
C ASP A 147 -7.47 -15.82 2.90
N ILE A 148 -6.33 -15.14 2.94
CA ILE A 148 -5.59 -14.76 1.75
C ILE A 148 -4.58 -15.86 1.42
N SER A 149 -4.47 -16.22 0.14
CA SER A 149 -3.44 -17.15 -0.34
C SER A 149 -2.19 -16.40 -0.78
N ASP A 150 -1.03 -17.06 -0.75
CA ASP A 150 0.24 -16.49 -1.24
C ASP A 150 0.12 -15.94 -2.67
N GLY A 151 -0.68 -16.58 -3.53
CA GLY A 151 -0.91 -16.14 -4.91
C GLY A 151 -1.57 -14.76 -5.01
N PHE A 152 -2.38 -14.37 -4.03
CA PHE A 152 -3.02 -13.05 -4.00
C PHE A 152 -2.11 -11.96 -3.40
N ALA A 153 -1.02 -12.34 -2.76
CA ALA A 153 -0.06 -11.44 -2.13
C ALA A 153 1.14 -11.09 -3.02
N LEU A 154 1.21 -11.63 -4.25
CA LEU A 154 2.34 -11.43 -5.17
C LEU A 154 2.47 -9.99 -5.67
N LEU A 155 1.35 -9.30 -5.92
CA LEU A 155 1.38 -7.91 -6.37
C LEU A 155 1.56 -6.96 -5.17
N PRO A 156 2.29 -5.86 -5.32
CA PRO A 156 2.49 -4.94 -4.21
C PRO A 156 1.34 -3.94 -4.12
N GLY A 157 0.81 -3.63 -2.93
CA GLY A 157 -0.39 -2.79 -2.72
C GLY A 157 -0.44 -1.54 -3.60
N LEU A 158 -1.61 -1.20 -4.14
CA LEU A 158 -1.75 -0.10 -5.12
C LEU A 158 -1.52 1.29 -4.53
N VAL A 159 -1.91 1.50 -3.27
CA VAL A 159 -1.83 2.82 -2.67
C VAL A 159 -0.58 2.96 -1.82
N ILE A 160 0.05 4.12 -1.91
CA ILE A 160 1.26 4.45 -1.18
C ILE A 160 0.93 5.53 -0.14
N PRO A 161 1.03 5.24 1.16
CA PRO A 161 0.80 6.22 2.21
C PRO A 161 1.90 7.28 2.20
N CYS A 162 1.49 8.54 2.21
CA CYS A 162 2.34 9.72 2.11
C CYS A 162 1.99 10.76 3.17
N SER A 163 2.98 11.57 3.53
CA SER A 163 2.80 12.81 4.29
C SER A 163 3.56 13.95 3.63
N ILE A 164 3.25 15.19 4.02
CA ILE A 164 3.86 16.36 3.40
C ILE A 164 5.17 16.73 4.12
N PHE A 165 6.23 16.89 3.34
CA PHE A 165 7.52 17.34 3.83
C PHE A 165 7.52 18.83 4.18
N GLY A 166 8.26 19.20 5.22
CA GLY A 166 8.55 20.61 5.53
C GLY A 166 7.45 21.38 6.24
N ILE A 167 6.43 20.70 6.79
CA ILE A 167 5.36 21.35 7.56
C ILE A 167 5.19 20.72 8.95
N SER A 168 4.79 21.56 9.91
CA SER A 168 4.32 21.18 11.25
C SER A 168 2.87 21.59 11.43
N TRP A 169 2.10 20.79 12.15
CA TRP A 169 0.74 21.18 12.55
C TRP A 169 0.81 22.09 13.77
N VAL A 170 0.14 23.25 13.74
CA VAL A 170 0.19 24.27 14.80
C VAL A 170 -0.49 23.76 16.08
N LYS A 171 -1.64 23.11 15.90
CA LYS A 171 -2.34 22.24 16.84
C LYS A 171 -3.13 21.26 15.99
N SER A 172 -2.64 20.04 15.84
CA SER A 172 -3.38 19.00 15.15
C SER A 172 -4.70 18.79 15.89
N SER A 173 -5.82 18.93 15.21
CA SER A 173 -7.13 18.49 15.67
C SER A 173 -7.81 17.79 14.50
N PRO A 174 -8.82 16.93 14.72
CA PRO A 174 -9.56 16.30 13.63
C PRO A 174 -10.05 17.32 12.60
N PHE A 175 -10.58 18.46 13.08
CA PHE A 175 -11.02 19.57 12.22
C PHE A 175 -9.91 20.16 11.33
N VAL A 176 -8.70 20.40 11.88
CA VAL A 176 -7.57 20.92 11.09
C VAL A 176 -7.12 19.90 10.04
N LEU A 177 -7.10 18.63 10.39
CA LEU A 177 -6.68 17.54 9.49
C LEU A 177 -7.72 17.32 8.39
N ASP A 178 -9.01 17.45 8.68
CA ASP A 178 -10.09 17.39 7.68
C ASP A 178 -10.06 18.58 6.73
N ASN A 179 -9.82 19.79 7.23
CA ASN A 179 -9.61 20.97 6.38
C ASN A 179 -8.39 20.80 5.46
N CYS A 180 -7.30 20.22 5.98
CA CYS A 180 -6.15 19.91 5.16
C CYS A 180 -6.47 18.87 4.08
N ARG A 181 -7.22 17.84 4.41
CA ARG A 181 -7.69 16.83 3.46
C ARG A 181 -8.52 17.41 2.35
N ASN A 182 -9.49 18.26 2.71
CA ASN A 182 -10.36 18.94 1.76
C ASN A 182 -9.54 19.88 0.86
N ALA A 183 -8.57 20.60 1.44
CA ALA A 183 -7.65 21.44 0.67
C ALA A 183 -6.77 20.62 -0.28
N LEU A 184 -6.23 19.47 0.16
CA LEU A 184 -5.45 18.58 -0.69
C LEU A 184 -6.30 18.04 -1.84
N LYS A 185 -7.50 17.55 -1.54
CA LYS A 185 -8.43 17.01 -2.53
C LYS A 185 -8.78 18.06 -3.58
N GLN A 186 -9.25 19.23 -3.14
CA GLN A 186 -9.60 20.34 -4.04
C GLN A 186 -8.41 20.76 -4.90
N TRP A 187 -7.23 20.87 -4.29
CA TRP A 187 -6.00 21.23 -4.99
C TRP A 187 -5.62 20.14 -6.01
N SER A 188 -5.59 18.86 -5.63
CA SER A 188 -5.24 17.76 -6.52
C SER A 188 -6.23 17.56 -7.66
N ASP A 189 -7.53 17.75 -7.41
CA ASP A 189 -8.59 17.61 -8.42
C ASP A 189 -8.46 18.65 -9.55
N SER A 190 -7.76 19.76 -9.29
CA SER A 190 -7.48 20.79 -10.29
C SER A 190 -6.43 20.34 -11.34
N TYR A 191 -5.72 19.24 -11.10
CA TYR A 191 -4.63 18.76 -11.96
C TYR A 191 -4.90 17.36 -12.52
N VAL A 192 -5.65 17.31 -13.63
CA VAL A 192 -6.10 16.06 -14.27
C VAL A 192 -4.94 15.15 -14.73
N ASN A 193 -3.80 15.74 -15.08
CA ASN A 193 -2.60 15.02 -15.53
C ASN A 193 -1.78 14.43 -14.37
N GLY A 194 -2.25 14.59 -13.12
CA GLY A 194 -1.55 14.17 -11.92
C GLY A 194 -0.62 15.23 -11.35
N LEU A 195 0.03 14.83 -10.28
CA LEU A 195 0.96 15.61 -9.48
C LEU A 195 2.34 14.96 -9.54
N THR A 196 3.37 15.71 -9.15
CA THR A 196 4.71 15.19 -8.94
C THR A 196 4.97 15.02 -7.45
N ALA A 197 5.26 13.80 -7.01
CA ALA A 197 5.73 13.51 -5.66
C ALA A 197 7.22 13.20 -5.67
N THR A 198 7.98 13.89 -4.82
CA THR A 198 9.41 13.59 -4.58
C THR A 198 9.60 13.21 -3.12
N VAL A 199 10.06 11.99 -2.87
CA VAL A 199 10.31 11.51 -1.50
C VAL A 199 11.57 12.16 -0.95
N ASN A 200 11.44 12.80 0.21
CA ASN A 200 12.59 13.38 0.92
C ASN A 200 13.11 12.45 2.02
N LYS A 201 12.22 11.69 2.68
CA LYS A 201 12.56 10.69 3.69
C LYS A 201 11.42 9.70 3.88
N TYR A 202 11.70 8.62 4.59
CA TYR A 202 10.68 7.66 5.06
C TYR A 202 10.43 7.86 6.56
N SER A 203 9.18 7.63 6.98
CA SER A 203 8.76 7.65 8.39
C SER A 203 7.88 6.42 8.64
N GLY A 204 8.47 5.32 9.11
CA GLY A 204 7.79 4.02 9.14
C GLY A 204 7.41 3.58 7.73
N LEU A 205 6.12 3.32 7.47
CA LEU A 205 5.58 3.04 6.14
C LEU A 205 5.26 4.30 5.31
N VAL A 206 5.31 5.49 5.92
CA VAL A 206 4.87 6.73 5.28
C VAL A 206 6.01 7.34 4.47
N ASN A 207 5.72 7.64 3.20
CA ASN A 207 6.60 8.35 2.29
C ASN A 207 6.46 9.85 2.57
N VAL A 208 7.50 10.51 3.09
CA VAL A 208 7.44 11.95 3.38
C VAL A 208 7.84 12.71 2.12
N VAL A 209 6.85 13.28 1.43
CA VAL A 209 6.99 13.80 0.07
C VAL A 209 6.88 15.32 -0.01
N GLN A 210 7.63 15.88 -0.93
CA GLN A 210 7.32 17.16 -1.55
C GLN A 210 6.32 16.91 -2.67
N LEU A 211 5.17 17.55 -2.62
CA LEU A 211 4.07 17.37 -3.57
C LEU A 211 3.86 18.64 -4.38
N GLU A 212 3.96 18.51 -5.69
CA GLU A 212 4.00 19.64 -6.62
C GLU A 212 3.07 19.41 -7.80
N ALA A 213 2.52 20.49 -8.32
CA ALA A 213 1.76 20.52 -9.55
C ALA A 213 2.44 21.48 -10.53
N MET A 214 2.31 21.20 -11.83
CA MET A 214 2.78 22.10 -12.86
C MET A 214 1.57 22.67 -13.60
N ALA A 215 1.40 23.99 -13.51
CA ALA A 215 0.32 24.75 -14.15
C ALA A 215 0.93 25.91 -14.93
N ASP A 216 0.69 25.97 -16.25
CA ASP A 216 1.14 27.08 -17.11
C ASP A 216 2.63 27.45 -16.97
N GLY A 217 3.49 26.44 -16.78
CA GLY A 217 4.93 26.63 -16.61
C GLY A 217 5.37 27.03 -15.19
N VAL A 218 4.44 27.19 -14.26
CA VAL A 218 4.68 27.49 -12.85
C VAL A 218 4.59 26.21 -12.02
N ILE A 219 5.53 26.03 -11.10
CA ILE A 219 5.50 24.95 -10.11
C ILE A 219 4.74 25.44 -8.88
N GLU A 220 3.62 24.81 -8.60
CA GLU A 220 2.87 25.00 -7.38
C GLU A 220 3.21 23.90 -6.37
N ASN A 221 3.51 24.30 -5.13
CA ASN A 221 3.90 23.38 -4.08
C ASN A 221 2.82 23.34 -2.99
N PHE A 222 2.28 22.14 -2.70
CA PHE A 222 1.18 22.01 -1.76
C PHE A 222 1.54 22.48 -0.35
N ALA A 223 2.77 22.24 0.12
CA ALA A 223 3.23 22.68 1.44
C ALA A 223 3.20 24.22 1.57
N VAL A 224 3.50 24.94 0.49
CA VAL A 224 3.40 26.41 0.44
C VAL A 224 1.94 26.85 0.49
N SER A 225 1.09 26.25 -0.34
CA SER A 225 -0.34 26.57 -0.42
C SER A 225 -1.06 26.34 0.91
N ILE A 226 -0.77 25.23 1.60
CA ILE A 226 -1.42 24.88 2.87
C ILE A 226 -0.88 25.68 4.06
N THR A 227 0.38 26.12 4.02
CA THR A 227 0.95 27.07 5.00
C THR A 227 0.30 28.44 4.86
N ALA A 228 0.07 28.93 3.64
CA ALA A 228 -0.59 30.21 3.39
C ALA A 228 -2.03 30.26 3.92
N LYS A 229 -2.70 29.10 4.04
CA LYS A 229 -4.02 28.96 4.69
C LYS A 229 -3.96 28.99 6.23
N GLY A 230 -2.78 29.04 6.85
CA GLY A 230 -2.60 29.08 8.30
C GLY A 230 -2.90 27.75 9.02
N LEU A 231 -3.04 26.65 8.29
CA LEU A 231 -3.36 25.33 8.88
C LEU A 231 -2.12 24.60 9.43
N CYS A 232 -0.93 25.02 8.98
CA CYS A 232 0.35 24.47 9.40
C CYS A 232 1.42 25.57 9.34
N THR A 233 2.58 25.31 9.94
CA THR A 233 3.77 26.17 9.85
C THR A 233 4.86 25.46 9.07
N ARG A 234 5.65 26.24 8.33
CA ARG A 234 6.82 25.72 7.62
C ARG A 234 7.92 25.38 8.61
N GLN A 235 8.52 24.21 8.46
CA GLN A 235 9.68 23.79 9.24
C GLN A 235 10.94 23.88 8.38
N SER A 236 11.98 24.52 8.93
CA SER A 236 13.33 24.44 8.40
C SER A 236 13.95 23.11 8.83
N TYR A 237 13.82 22.08 8.00
CA TYR A 237 14.57 20.85 8.20
C TYR A 237 15.95 20.98 7.57
N THR A 238 16.99 20.59 8.31
CA THR A 238 18.26 20.17 7.72
C THR A 238 18.01 18.94 6.85
N HIS A 239 18.56 18.95 5.64
CA HIS A 239 18.36 17.94 4.59
C HIS A 239 19.00 16.61 4.98
N ASN A 240 18.38 15.86 5.88
CA ASN A 240 18.81 14.50 6.14
C ASN A 240 17.91 13.55 5.35
N ARG A 241 18.38 13.18 4.16
CA ARG A 241 17.80 12.11 3.35
C ARG A 241 18.35 10.79 3.86
N TYR A 242 17.48 9.91 4.32
CA TYR A 242 17.86 8.56 4.72
C TYR A 242 17.08 7.56 3.87
N SER A 243 17.79 6.59 3.29
CA SER A 243 17.13 5.43 2.66
C SER A 243 16.64 4.46 3.74
N ARG A 244 15.74 3.53 3.38
CA ARG A 244 15.27 2.50 4.31
C ARG A 244 16.45 1.62 4.76
N GLU A 245 17.37 1.31 3.86
CA GLU A 245 18.62 0.59 4.12
C GLU A 245 19.49 1.38 5.09
N THR A 246 19.60 2.70 4.91
CA THR A 246 20.35 3.56 5.85
C THR A 246 19.73 3.52 7.25
N LEU A 247 18.40 3.53 7.37
CA LEU A 247 17.70 3.39 8.65
C LEU A 247 17.89 2.00 9.28
N LEU A 248 17.90 0.95 8.46
CA LEU A 248 18.16 -0.42 8.90
C LEU A 248 19.62 -0.64 9.31
N ASP A 249 20.57 -0.05 8.57
CA ASP A 249 22.01 -0.14 8.84
C ASP A 249 22.40 0.69 10.05
N ILE A 250 21.85 1.90 10.24
CA ILE A 250 22.02 2.69 11.48
C ILE A 250 21.52 1.89 12.68
N ARG A 251 20.35 1.24 12.55
CA ARG A 251 19.80 0.36 13.61
C ARG A 251 20.69 -0.84 13.90
N ASN A 252 21.25 -1.46 12.86
CA ASN A 252 22.07 -2.67 13.00
C ASN A 252 23.52 -2.37 13.42
N SER A 253 23.99 -1.13 13.22
CA SER A 253 25.35 -0.68 13.56
C SER A 253 25.48 -0.04 14.94
N GLU A 254 24.39 0.40 15.57
CA GLU A 254 24.45 0.94 16.93
C GLU A 254 24.27 -0.13 18.02
N ALA A 255 25.40 -0.48 18.63
CA ALA A 255 25.47 -0.96 20.00
C ALA A 255 24.59 -0.06 20.91
N SER A 256 23.85 -0.73 21.79
CA SER A 256 22.92 -0.17 22.76
C SER A 256 23.38 1.16 23.40
N ARG A 257 22.41 2.06 23.59
CA ARG A 257 22.43 3.29 24.43
C ARG A 257 22.86 4.57 23.69
N ARG A 258 21.91 5.22 22.99
CA ARG A 258 21.66 6.68 23.09
C ARG A 258 20.64 7.27 22.11
N MET A 259 19.93 6.49 21.31
CA MET A 259 18.78 7.02 20.57
C MET A 259 17.47 6.80 21.36
N PRO A 260 16.67 7.86 21.59
CA PRO A 260 15.38 7.71 22.23
C PRO A 260 14.41 7.01 21.26
N TYR A 261 14.02 5.79 21.64
CA TYR A 261 12.84 5.05 21.18
C TYR A 261 12.77 4.60 19.72
N LEU A 262 13.47 3.52 19.38
CA LEU A 262 13.00 2.57 18.36
C LEU A 262 13.33 1.14 18.82
N SER A 263 12.37 0.49 19.49
CA SER A 263 12.46 -0.89 20.00
C SER A 263 12.18 -1.89 18.86
N SER A 264 12.90 -3.00 18.81
CA SER A 264 12.80 -4.02 17.75
C SER A 264 11.48 -4.81 17.68
N LYS A 265 10.54 -4.61 18.61
CA LYS A 265 9.14 -5.06 18.44
C LYS A 265 8.38 -4.22 17.41
N ASN A 266 8.86 -3.00 17.15
CA ASN A 266 8.20 -1.94 16.39
C ASN A 266 8.22 -2.10 14.86
N TYR A 267 8.69 -3.16 14.20
CA TYR A 267 8.52 -3.21 12.73
C TYR A 267 7.15 -3.79 12.36
N VAL A 268 6.79 -4.90 13.01
CA VAL A 268 5.41 -5.40 12.99
C VAL A 268 4.53 -4.47 13.79
N GLU A 269 4.98 -3.97 14.96
CA GLU A 269 4.30 -2.89 15.67
C GLU A 269 4.38 -1.52 14.95
N GLU A 270 5.12 -1.21 13.88
CA GLU A 270 5.02 0.08 13.14
C GLU A 270 4.20 -0.09 11.87
N ILE A 271 4.21 -1.28 11.28
CA ILE A 271 3.19 -1.69 10.32
C ILE A 271 1.84 -1.67 11.04
N ILE A 272 1.79 -2.23 12.25
CA ILE A 272 0.61 -2.29 13.10
C ILE A 272 0.35 -0.96 13.80
N ILE A 273 1.30 -0.19 14.36
CA ILE A 273 1.05 1.14 14.97
C ILE A 273 0.74 2.17 13.88
N GLY A 274 1.44 2.17 12.74
CA GLY A 274 1.12 3.03 11.60
C GLY A 274 -0.25 2.75 10.96
N LEU A 275 -0.81 1.54 11.16
CA LEU A 275 -2.16 1.16 10.73
C LEU A 275 -3.21 1.18 11.89
N GLN A 276 -2.80 0.94 13.14
CA GLN A 276 -3.59 1.02 14.40
C GLN A 276 -3.84 2.47 14.78
N THR A 277 -3.04 3.43 14.29
CA THR A 277 -3.30 4.86 14.46
C THR A 277 -4.51 5.37 13.66
N VAL A 278 -5.23 4.47 12.97
CA VAL A 278 -6.42 4.79 12.16
C VAL A 278 -7.73 4.26 12.78
N SER A 279 -7.77 3.94 14.08
CA SER A 279 -9.05 3.82 14.80
C SER A 279 -8.90 3.92 16.32
N VAL A 280 -9.46 4.96 16.95
CA VAL A 280 -10.26 4.89 18.20
C VAL A 280 -11.19 6.12 18.33
N ALA A 281 -12.41 6.04 17.79
CA ALA A 281 -13.69 6.46 18.41
C ALA A 281 -14.90 5.94 17.62
#